data_AF-A0AA36N0C5-F1
#
_entry.id   AF-A0AA36N0C5-F1
#
_cell.length_a   1.000
_cell.length_b   1.000
_cell.length_c   1.000
_cell.angle_alpha   90.00
_cell.angle_beta   90.00
_cell.angle_gamma   90.00
#
_symmetry.space_group_name_H-M   'P 1'
#
loop_
_entity.id
_entity.type
_entity.pdbx_description
1 polymer ?
#
loop_
_entity_poly.entity_id
_entity_poly.type
_entity_poly.pdbx_seq_one_letter_code
_entity_poly.pdbx_strand_id
1 'polypeptide(L)'
;MACWAFHGGLSENLESIVSNTVAGFQPLTAGSRGSNVWGSGTYFARDAKYVCEGGFCGKPAADGTRQMLMCLLMTGIPCLGDVGHKGVLPYRNKPHRYHSSVDSLSSPEIFIVQHAGGALPVYLITFE
;
A
#
# COMPACT_ATOMS: atom_id res chain seq x y z
N MET A 1 -10.48 -12.41 -1.32
CA MET A 1 -9.80 -12.31 -2.62
C MET A 1 -8.43 -11.71 -2.38
N ALA A 2 -7.43 -12.14 -3.15
CA ALA A 2 -6.06 -11.63 -3.07
C ALA A 2 -5.66 -11.04 -4.42
N CYS A 3 -4.83 -10.01 -4.42
CA CYS A 3 -4.25 -9.46 -5.66
C CYS A 3 -2.78 -9.11 -5.47
N TRP A 4 -2.06 -9.07 -6.59
CA TRP A 4 -0.71 -8.51 -6.65
C TRP A 4 -0.79 -7.00 -6.82
N ALA A 5 0.08 -6.28 -6.10
CA ALA A 5 0.18 -4.84 -6.19
C ALA A 5 1.60 -4.38 -5.85
N PHE A 6 1.91 -3.12 -6.15
CA PHE A 6 3.23 -2.52 -5.98
C PHE A 6 3.21 -1.45 -4.88
N HIS A 7 4.30 -1.36 -4.13
CA HIS A 7 4.52 -0.33 -3.12
C HIS A 7 5.88 0.32 -3.31
N GLY A 8 5.88 1.65 -3.49
CA GLY A 8 7.10 2.45 -3.55
C GLY A 8 7.44 3.01 -2.18
N GLY A 9 8.73 3.21 -1.95
CA GLY A 9 9.23 3.88 -0.76
C GLY A 9 10.70 4.24 -0.94
N LEU A 10 11.24 4.96 0.04
CA LEU A 10 12.69 5.10 0.17
C LEU A 10 13.30 3.73 0.53
N SER A 11 14.51 3.44 0.04
CA SER A 11 15.18 2.15 0.24
C SER A 11 15.21 1.73 1.70
N GLU A 12 15.55 2.65 2.61
CA GLU A 12 15.59 2.38 4.05
C GLU A 12 14.22 1.97 4.63
N ASN A 13 13.13 2.52 4.09
CA ASN A 13 11.77 2.16 4.53
C ASN A 13 11.38 0.77 4.00
N LEU A 14 11.72 0.47 2.73
CA LEU A 14 11.44 -0.84 2.14
C LEU A 14 12.25 -1.93 2.84
N GLU A 15 13.53 -1.67 3.14
CA GLU A 15 14.39 -2.55 3.91
C GLU A 15 13.85 -2.78 5.33
N SER A 16 13.35 -1.75 6.01
CA SER A 16 12.73 -1.88 7.31
C SER A 16 11.49 -2.80 7.28
N ILE A 17 10.64 -2.64 6.25
CA ILE A 17 9.44 -3.47 6.04
C ILE A 17 9.81 -4.95 5.87
N VAL A 18 10.86 -5.26 5.10
CA VAL A 18 11.23 -6.65 4.78
C VAL A 18 12.11 -7.31 5.84
N SER A 19 12.96 -6.54 6.55
CA SER A 19 13.90 -7.07 7.54
C SER A 19 13.27 -7.28 8.92
N ASN A 20 12.25 -6.51 9.27
CA ASN A 20 11.50 -6.67 10.52
C ASN A 20 10.08 -7.17 10.23
N THR A 21 9.94 -8.46 9.98
CA THR A 21 8.63 -9.07 9.63
C THR A 21 7.60 -9.01 10.76
N VAL A 22 8.01 -8.78 12.01
CA VAL A 22 7.10 -8.58 13.15
C VAL A 22 6.46 -7.20 13.10
N ALA A 23 7.21 -6.16 12.72
CA ALA A 23 6.67 -4.83 12.49
C ALA A 23 5.98 -4.71 11.11
N GLY A 24 6.64 -5.24 10.07
CA GLY A 24 6.19 -5.26 8.69
C GLY A 24 5.69 -3.91 8.20
N PHE A 25 4.63 -3.94 7.38
CA PHE A 25 3.87 -2.74 7.10
C PHE A 25 3.21 -2.21 8.39
N GLN A 26 3.30 -0.90 8.59
CA GLN A 26 2.62 -0.21 9.68
C GLN A 26 1.62 0.82 9.12
N PRO A 27 0.41 0.40 8.70
CA PRO A 27 -0.53 1.25 7.97
C PRO A 27 -0.96 2.56 8.64
N LEU A 28 -0.84 2.65 9.96
CA LEU A 28 -1.32 3.79 10.73
C LEU A 28 -0.19 4.68 11.27
N THR A 29 1.07 4.33 11.02
CA THR A 29 2.24 5.11 11.46
C THR A 29 3.02 5.70 10.28
N ALA A 30 2.82 5.19 9.06
CA ALA A 30 3.51 5.69 7.88
C ALA A 30 3.14 7.16 7.60
N GLY A 31 4.15 8.02 7.52
CA GLY A 31 3.99 9.40 7.05
C GLY A 31 3.57 9.40 5.58
N SER A 32 2.37 9.87 5.30
CA SER A 32 1.89 9.95 3.93
C SER A 32 2.67 11.02 3.16
N ARG A 33 3.30 10.64 2.04
CA ARG A 33 3.72 11.58 1.01
C ARG A 33 2.47 12.15 0.32
N GLY A 34 1.78 13.07 1.00
CA GLY A 34 0.57 13.74 0.50
C GLY A 34 -0.62 13.69 1.45
N SER A 35 -1.68 14.37 1.05
CA SER A 35 -3.02 14.28 1.66
C SER A 35 -3.54 12.85 1.57
N ASN A 36 -3.99 12.27 2.68
CA ASN A 36 -4.64 10.95 2.72
C ASN A 36 -6.05 11.02 2.12
N VAL A 37 -6.12 11.25 0.80
CA VAL A 37 -7.37 11.49 0.07
C VAL A 37 -8.34 10.30 0.15
N TRP A 38 -7.84 9.09 0.35
CA TRP A 38 -8.63 7.86 0.50
C TRP A 38 -8.59 7.26 1.92
N GLY A 39 -8.05 8.02 2.87
CA GLY A 39 -7.96 7.66 4.29
C GLY A 39 -6.60 7.12 4.74
N SER A 40 -6.48 6.86 6.03
CA SER A 40 -5.27 6.31 6.65
C SER A 40 -5.09 4.83 6.31
N GLY A 41 -3.88 4.48 5.88
CA GLY A 41 -3.47 3.11 5.61
C GLY A 41 -2.17 3.05 4.82
N THR A 42 -1.72 1.86 4.45
CA THR A 42 -0.65 1.67 3.47
C THR A 42 -1.25 1.61 2.07
N TYR A 43 -0.66 2.38 1.16
CA TYR A 43 -1.13 2.52 -0.22
C TYR A 43 -0.33 1.61 -1.15
N PHE A 44 -1.03 0.95 -2.05
CA PHE A 44 -0.47 0.06 -3.06
C PHE A 44 -1.09 0.39 -4.41
N ALA A 45 -0.30 0.32 -5.47
CA ALA A 45 -0.78 0.54 -6.84
C ALA A 45 -0.92 -0.79 -7.58
N ARG A 46 -1.91 -0.89 -8.48
CA ARG A 46 -2.05 -2.03 -9.39
C ARG A 46 -0.87 -2.08 -10.35
N ASP A 47 -0.51 -0.93 -10.92
CA ASP A 47 0.53 -0.86 -11.95
C ASP A 47 1.84 -0.28 -11.39
N ALA A 48 2.96 -0.97 -11.64
CA ALA A 48 4.30 -0.48 -11.25
C ALA A 48 4.62 0.91 -11.82
N LYS A 49 4.06 1.23 -13.00
CA LYS A 49 4.17 2.53 -13.65
C LYS A 49 3.70 3.67 -12.74
N TYR A 50 2.58 3.48 -12.02
CA TYR A 50 2.05 4.49 -11.09
C TYR A 50 3.07 4.79 -9.98
N VAL A 51 3.73 3.75 -9.47
CA VAL A 51 4.76 3.87 -8.43
C VAL A 51 6.00 4.60 -8.96
N CYS A 52 6.51 4.19 -10.13
CA CYS A 52 7.71 4.76 -10.76
C CYS A 52 7.52 6.22 -11.16
N GLU A 53 6.51 6.50 -11.99
CA GLU A 53 6.30 7.82 -12.59
C GLU A 53 5.66 8.79 -11.59
N GLY A 54 4.93 8.28 -10.59
CA GLY A 54 4.38 9.07 -9.49
C GLY A 54 5.43 9.50 -8.44
N GLY A 55 6.70 9.12 -8.59
CA GLY A 55 7.78 9.52 -7.69
C GLY A 55 7.78 8.82 -6.33
N PHE A 56 7.07 7.70 -6.21
CA PHE A 56 6.92 6.96 -4.95
C PHE A 56 8.16 6.14 -4.59
N CYS A 57 9.03 5.80 -5.56
CA CYS A 57 10.32 5.15 -5.34
C CYS A 57 11.43 6.08 -4.81
N GLY A 58 11.14 7.37 -4.58
CA GLY A 58 12.16 8.32 -4.12
C GLY A 58 13.17 8.72 -5.19
N LYS A 59 14.31 9.26 -4.74
CA LYS A 59 15.43 9.60 -5.63
C LYS A 59 16.23 8.32 -5.93
N PRO A 60 16.77 8.16 -7.15
CA PRO A 60 17.70 7.09 -7.44
C PRO A 60 18.89 7.08 -6.46
N ALA A 61 19.42 5.89 -6.20
CA ALA A 61 20.68 5.69 -5.50
C ALA A 61 21.85 6.21 -6.34
N ALA A 62 23.06 6.19 -5.77
CA ALA A 62 24.26 6.69 -6.44
C ALA A 62 24.61 5.92 -7.73
N ASP A 63 24.19 4.66 -7.85
CA ASP A 63 24.33 3.82 -9.05
C ASP A 63 23.19 4.01 -10.06
N GLY A 64 22.23 4.90 -9.79
CA GLY A 64 21.08 5.16 -10.65
C GLY A 64 19.88 4.25 -10.39
N THR A 65 19.99 3.27 -9.49
CA THR A 65 18.90 2.33 -9.23
C THR A 65 17.82 2.88 -8.30
N ARG A 66 16.63 2.31 -8.39
CA ARG A 66 15.46 2.55 -7.53
C ARG A 66 14.87 1.23 -7.09
N GLN A 67 14.06 1.28 -6.03
CA GLN A 67 13.44 0.09 -5.46
C GLN A 67 11.93 0.23 -5.31
N MET A 68 11.24 -0.90 -5.40
CA MET A 68 9.83 -1.04 -5.03
C MET A 68 9.56 -2.46 -4.53
N LEU A 69 8.48 -2.63 -3.78
CA LEU A 69 7.98 -3.94 -3.39
C LEU A 69 6.88 -4.40 -4.34
N MET A 70 6.86 -5.70 -4.65
CA MET A 70 5.68 -6.39 -5.14
C MET A 70 5.08 -7.21 -3.99
N CYS A 71 3.82 -6.96 -3.71
CA CYS A 71 3.13 -7.46 -2.53
C CYS A 71 1.90 -8.29 -2.92
N LEU A 72 1.61 -9.31 -2.13
CA LEU A 72 0.32 -10.00 -2.17
C LEU A 72 -0.61 -9.35 -1.14
N LEU A 73 -1.71 -8.77 -1.61
CA LEU A 73 -2.68 -8.06 -0.77
C LEU A 73 -3.89 -8.92 -0.45
N MET A 74 -4.32 -8.91 0.82
CA MET A 74 -5.60 -9.47 1.27
C MET A 74 -6.70 -8.42 1.15
N THR A 75 -7.16 -8.14 -0.07
CA THR A 75 -8.14 -7.07 -0.33
C THR A 75 -9.55 -7.41 0.10
N GLY A 76 -9.90 -8.70 0.16
CA GLY A 76 -11.19 -9.15 0.64
C GLY A 76 -12.35 -8.54 -0.15
N ILE A 77 -13.19 -7.77 0.55
CA ILE A 77 -14.29 -6.98 -0.03
C ILE A 77 -13.96 -5.51 0.24
N PRO A 78 -13.68 -4.71 -0.79
CA PRO A 78 -13.32 -3.31 -0.63
C PRO A 78 -14.54 -2.39 -0.53
N CYS A 79 -14.35 -1.21 0.07
CA CYS A 79 -15.21 -0.04 -0.12
C CYS A 79 -14.47 1.08 -0.86
N LEU A 80 -15.19 2.13 -1.27
CA LEU A 80 -14.53 3.33 -1.77
C LEU A 80 -13.72 4.01 -0.66
N GLY A 81 -12.54 4.52 -0.98
CA GLY A 81 -11.71 5.29 -0.07
C GLY A 81 -12.36 6.60 0.36
N ASP A 82 -12.08 7.03 1.60
CA ASP A 82 -12.63 8.24 2.19
C ASP A 82 -11.63 8.82 3.19
N VAL A 83 -11.43 10.15 3.16
CA VAL A 83 -10.49 10.86 4.06
C VAL A 83 -10.80 10.64 5.55
N GLY A 84 -12.04 10.33 5.88
CA GLY A 84 -12.51 10.01 7.23
C GLY A 84 -12.16 8.59 7.69
N HIS A 85 -11.67 7.69 6.82
CA HIS A 85 -11.20 6.38 7.23
C HIS A 85 -9.90 6.50 8.04
N LYS A 86 -9.98 6.22 9.35
CA LYS A 86 -8.84 6.31 10.29
C LYS A 86 -8.41 4.94 10.80
N GLY A 87 -8.16 4.01 9.87
CA GLY A 87 -7.68 2.65 10.17
C GLY A 87 -8.76 1.61 10.46
N VAL A 88 -10.01 2.01 10.73
CA VAL A 88 -11.14 1.08 10.82
C VAL A 88 -12.17 1.44 9.76
N LEU A 89 -12.45 0.49 8.86
CA LEU A 89 -13.39 0.66 7.76
C LEU A 89 -14.86 0.50 8.20
N PRO A 90 -15.83 1.09 7.47
CA PRO A 90 -17.25 0.99 7.81
C PRO A 90 -17.77 -0.46 7.81
N TYR A 91 -18.91 -0.66 8.49
CA TYR A 91 -19.63 -1.93 8.40
C TYR A 91 -20.27 -2.08 7.02
N ARG A 92 -20.09 -3.25 6.41
CA ARG A 92 -20.87 -3.64 5.22
C ARG A 92 -22.19 -4.27 5.66
N ASN A 93 -22.12 -5.20 6.60
CA ASN A 93 -23.27 -5.83 7.25
C ASN A 93 -22.81 -6.29 8.64
N LYS A 94 -23.37 -5.74 9.71
CA LYS A 94 -22.88 -6.01 11.08
C LYS A 94 -22.90 -7.52 11.38
N PRO A 95 -21.83 -8.09 11.98
CA PRO A 95 -20.64 -7.43 12.52
C PRO A 95 -19.47 -7.27 11.50
N HIS A 96 -19.69 -7.54 10.22
CA HIS A 96 -18.64 -7.58 9.19
C HIS A 96 -18.36 -6.19 8.57
N ARG A 97 -17.10 -5.79 8.63
CA ARG A 97 -16.56 -4.58 7.99
C ARG A 97 -16.00 -4.88 6.60
N TYR A 98 -15.75 -3.83 5.82
CA TYR A 98 -14.91 -3.94 4.64
C TYR A 98 -13.46 -4.27 5.05
N HIS A 99 -12.73 -4.90 4.14
CA HIS A 99 -11.39 -5.42 4.41
C HIS A 99 -10.27 -4.47 3.94
N SER A 100 -10.56 -3.70 2.90
CA SER A 100 -9.68 -2.70 2.31
C SER A 100 -10.50 -1.55 1.73
N SER A 101 -9.84 -0.49 1.30
CA SER A 101 -10.48 0.55 0.47
C SER A 101 -9.72 0.75 -0.84
N VAL A 102 -10.42 1.29 -1.83
CA VAL A 102 -9.90 1.54 -3.18
C VAL A 102 -10.28 2.92 -3.69
N ASP A 103 -9.55 3.44 -4.66
CA ASP A 103 -9.87 4.70 -5.34
C ASP A 103 -11.09 4.58 -6.27
N SER A 104 -11.33 3.41 -6.85
CA SER A 104 -12.45 3.11 -7.73
C SER A 104 -12.97 1.69 -7.51
N LEU A 105 -14.29 1.52 -7.42
CA LEU A 105 -14.90 0.20 -7.25
C LEU A 105 -14.98 -0.60 -8.56
N SER A 106 -15.03 0.08 -9.72
CA SER A 106 -15.15 -0.57 -11.02
C SER A 106 -13.80 -0.96 -11.61
N SER A 107 -12.77 -0.17 -11.34
CA SER A 107 -11.42 -0.38 -11.84
C SER A 107 -10.40 0.23 -10.88
N PRO A 108 -10.08 -0.45 -9.76
CA PRO A 108 -9.10 0.03 -8.80
C PRO A 108 -7.72 0.21 -9.45
N GLU A 109 -7.11 1.37 -9.24
CA GLU A 109 -5.68 1.58 -9.43
C GLU A 109 -4.96 1.57 -8.08
N ILE A 110 -5.59 2.11 -7.04
CA ILE A 110 -5.00 2.25 -5.71
C ILE A 110 -5.77 1.41 -4.70
N PHE A 111 -5.04 0.63 -3.92
CA PHE A 111 -5.54 -0.14 -2.79
C PHE A 111 -4.95 0.43 -1.50
N ILE A 112 -5.80 0.64 -0.51
CA ILE A 112 -5.41 1.10 0.82
C ILE A 112 -5.73 -0.01 1.81
N VAL A 113 -4.70 -0.53 2.47
CA VAL A 113 -4.79 -1.58 3.49
C VAL A 113 -4.60 -0.95 4.86
N GLN A 114 -5.51 -1.20 5.80
CA GLN A 114 -5.55 -0.52 7.10
C GLN A 114 -4.95 -1.34 8.25
N HIS A 115 -4.55 -2.60 8.02
CA HIS A 115 -3.98 -3.49 9.03
C HIS A 115 -2.71 -4.19 8.55
N ALA A 116 -1.74 -4.36 9.45
CA ALA A 116 -0.38 -4.84 9.12
C ALA A 116 -0.37 -6.19 8.37
N GLY A 117 -1.22 -7.14 8.77
CA GLY A 117 -1.32 -8.46 8.12
C GLY A 117 -2.07 -8.48 6.77
N GLY A 118 -2.45 -7.32 6.23
CA GLY A 118 -3.22 -7.23 4.98
C GLY A 118 -2.38 -7.18 3.72
N ALA A 119 -1.06 -7.10 3.87
CA ALA A 119 -0.11 -7.07 2.77
C ALA A 119 1.11 -7.89 3.14
N LEU A 120 1.50 -8.81 2.26
CA LEU A 120 2.73 -9.58 2.36
C LEU A 120 3.73 -9.05 1.32
N PRO A 121 4.87 -8.48 1.72
CA PRO A 121 5.93 -8.16 0.76
C PRO A 121 6.59 -9.45 0.29
N VAL A 122 6.50 -9.75 -1.01
CA VAL A 122 7.01 -11.01 -1.57
C VAL A 122 8.32 -10.80 -2.32
N TYR A 123 8.43 -9.67 -3.04
CA TYR A 123 9.64 -9.33 -3.79
C TYR A 123 10.06 -7.90 -3.51
N LEU A 124 11.36 -7.69 -3.35
CA LEU A 124 12.02 -6.40 -3.49
C LEU A 124 12.62 -6.32 -4.89
N ILE A 125 12.14 -5.37 -5.69
CA ILE A 125 12.54 -5.16 -7.07
C ILE A 125 13.50 -3.97 -7.10
N THR A 126 14.70 -4.19 -7.64
CA THR A 126 15.67 -3.12 -7.96
C THR A 126 15.69 -2.92 -9.47
N PHE A 127 15.59 -1.68 -9.93
CA PHE A 127 15.51 -1.32 -11.36
C PHE A 127 16.13 0.06 -11.62
N GLU A 128 16.33 0.41 -12.89
CA GLU A 128 16.84 1.72 -13.34
C GLU A 128 15.73 2.56 -13.98
#